data_AF-A0A7J8RQS5-F1
#
_entry.id   AF-A0A7J8RQS5-F1
#
_cell.length_a   1.000
_cell.length_b   1.000
_cell.length_c   1.000
_cell.angle_alpha   90.00
_cell.angle_beta   90.00
_cell.angle_gamma   90.00
#
_symmetry.space_group_name_H-M   'P 1'
#
loop_
_entity.id
_entity.type
_entity.pdbx_description
1 polymer ?
#
loop_
_entity_poly.entity_id
_entity_poly.type
_entity_poly.pdbx_seq_one_letter_code
_entity_poly.pdbx_strand_id
1 'polypeptide(L)'
;MGGGNGHVLVFLVSVFFFIILSSVDGSQYKQLSTIHVMNSMAKGSGPMQIRCKSRYTDYGMQQLGEGTEYRCGVREKAVYYCMGMTGRRIASWHAFQPRRDGNRKAVFWLVKENGIFLSWDNSTWVRKSDWETD
;
A
#
# COMPACT_ATOMS: atom_id res chain seq x y z
N MET A 1 -48.22 45.28 40.06
CA MET A 1 -48.81 43.92 39.94
C MET A 1 -48.90 43.57 38.47
N GLY A 2 -48.32 42.42 38.06
CA GLY A 2 -48.42 41.77 36.74
C GLY A 2 -47.73 42.53 35.60
N GLY A 3 -46.65 42.04 35.00
CA GLY A 3 -46.53 40.75 34.32
C GLY A 3 -46.93 40.99 32.86
N GLY A 4 -46.00 41.32 31.97
CA GLY A 4 -45.15 40.35 31.30
C GLY A 4 -45.82 39.90 30.01
N ASN A 5 -45.28 40.26 28.85
CA ASN A 5 -45.45 39.54 27.59
C ASN A 5 -44.27 39.91 26.68
N GLY A 6 -43.18 39.16 26.85
CA GLY A 6 -42.07 39.18 25.92
C GLY A 6 -42.53 38.60 24.60
N HIS A 7 -42.57 39.41 23.56
CA HIS A 7 -42.70 38.93 22.19
C HIS A 7 -41.33 38.43 21.73
N VAL A 8 -41.05 37.15 21.96
CA VAL A 8 -39.95 36.45 21.29
C VAL A 8 -40.50 36.00 19.94
N LEU A 9 -40.14 36.72 18.87
CA LEU A 9 -40.40 36.30 17.50
C LEU A 9 -39.44 35.13 17.17
N VAL A 10 -39.94 33.90 17.24
CA VAL A 10 -39.18 32.71 16.83
C VAL A 10 -39.20 32.64 15.30
N PHE A 11 -38.10 33.06 14.66
CA PHE A 11 -37.90 32.83 13.24
C PHE A 11 -37.64 31.33 13.02
N LEU A 12 -38.65 30.61 12.50
CA LEU A 12 -38.52 29.24 12.01
C LEU A 12 -37.70 29.25 10.71
N VAL A 13 -36.38 29.21 10.82
CA VAL A 13 -35.52 28.90 9.68
C VAL A 13 -35.55 27.38 9.50
N SER A 14 -36.44 26.90 8.62
CA SER A 14 -36.44 25.51 8.18
C SER A 14 -35.17 25.27 7.36
N VAL A 15 -34.10 24.85 8.02
CA VAL A 15 -32.89 24.38 7.36
C VAL A 15 -33.22 23.00 6.82
N PHE A 16 -33.61 22.92 5.55
CA PHE A 16 -33.61 21.68 4.79
C PHE A 16 -32.17 21.18 4.70
N PHE A 17 -31.72 20.43 5.70
CA PHE A 17 -30.51 19.63 5.61
C PHE A 17 -30.78 18.54 4.58
N PHE A 18 -30.33 18.78 3.35
CA PHE A 18 -30.14 17.73 2.35
C PHE A 18 -29.13 16.73 2.93
N ILE A 19 -29.63 15.67 3.58
CA ILE A 19 -28.82 14.49 3.87
C ILE A 19 -28.65 13.80 2.52
N ILE A 20 -27.61 14.19 1.78
CA ILE A 20 -27.12 13.36 0.69
C ILE A 20 -26.56 12.11 1.37
N LEU A 21 -27.35 11.04 1.34
CA LEU A 21 -26.87 9.71 1.70
C LEU A 21 -25.90 9.29 0.60
N SER A 22 -24.62 9.62 0.76
CA SER A 22 -23.58 9.05 -0.07
C SER A 22 -23.57 7.56 0.19
N SER A 23 -24.16 6.76 -0.70
CA SER A 23 -23.88 5.34 -0.74
C SER A 23 -22.42 5.18 -1.16
N VAL A 24 -21.53 5.14 -0.18
CA VAL A 24 -20.18 4.58 -0.37
C VAL A 24 -20.39 3.09 -0.57
N ASP A 25 -20.63 2.70 -1.82
CA ASP A 25 -20.51 1.30 -2.24
C ASP A 25 -19.02 0.98 -2.34
N GLY A 26 -18.37 0.96 -1.17
CA GLY A 26 -17.02 0.48 -1.01
C GLY A 26 -17.12 -0.99 -0.66
N SER A 27 -17.05 -1.88 -1.65
CA SER A 27 -16.67 -3.25 -1.38
C SER A 27 -15.29 -3.21 -0.71
N GLN A 28 -15.25 -3.17 0.62
CA GLN A 28 -14.02 -3.22 1.40
C GLN A 28 -13.44 -4.63 1.23
N TYR A 29 -12.73 -4.87 0.12
CA TYR A 29 -11.97 -6.09 -0.07
C TYR A 29 -11.08 -6.24 1.16
N LYS A 30 -11.36 -7.25 1.98
CA LYS A 30 -10.63 -7.50 3.23
C LYS A 30 -9.17 -7.74 2.88
N GLN A 31 -8.32 -6.76 3.19
CA GLN A 31 -6.88 -6.88 3.01
C GLN A 31 -6.36 -8.02 3.90
N LEU A 32 -5.75 -9.02 3.26
CA LEU A 32 -5.25 -10.23 3.90
C LEU A 32 -3.85 -10.00 4.50
N SER A 33 -3.03 -9.23 3.80
CA SER A 33 -1.65 -8.90 4.17
C SER A 33 -1.21 -7.62 3.45
N THR A 34 -0.04 -7.09 3.81
CA THR A 34 0.59 -5.94 3.15
C THR A 34 1.98 -6.33 2.70
N ILE A 35 2.30 -6.08 1.43
CA ILE A 35 3.65 -6.19 0.90
C ILE A 35 4.32 -4.82 1.06
N HIS A 36 5.47 -4.83 1.69
CA HIS A 36 6.32 -3.67 1.91
C HIS A 36 7.60 -3.84 1.10
N VAL A 37 7.95 -2.88 0.24
CA VAL A 37 9.19 -2.88 -0.53
C VAL A 37 9.97 -1.62 -0.20
N MET A 38 11.09 -1.78 0.49
CA MET A 38 11.96 -0.70 0.95
C MET A 38 13.17 -0.60 0.04
N ASN A 39 13.43 0.60 -0.50
CA ASN A 39 14.61 0.86 -1.29
C ASN A 39 15.77 1.29 -0.39
N SER A 40 16.75 0.39 -0.22
CA SER A 40 17.99 0.61 0.53
C SER A 40 19.22 0.56 -0.39
N MET A 41 19.06 0.99 -1.65
CA MET A 41 20.18 1.22 -2.55
C MET A 41 21.09 2.34 -2.02
N ALA A 42 22.33 2.40 -2.52
CA ALA A 42 23.29 3.40 -2.09
C ALA A 42 22.81 4.82 -2.40
N LYS A 43 23.33 5.79 -1.63
CA LYS A 43 22.95 7.17 -1.84
C LYS A 43 23.34 7.66 -3.22
N GLY A 44 22.40 8.25 -3.93
CA GLY A 44 22.62 8.75 -5.29
C GLY A 44 22.40 7.72 -6.40
N SER A 45 21.93 6.49 -6.09
CA SER A 45 21.51 5.51 -7.11
C SER A 45 20.25 5.95 -7.90
N GLY A 46 19.57 7.00 -7.45
CA GLY A 46 18.32 7.48 -8.05
C GLY A 46 17.11 6.61 -7.69
N PRO A 47 15.89 6.99 -8.15
CA PRO A 47 14.70 6.19 -7.92
C PRO A 47 14.75 4.89 -8.74
N MET A 48 14.25 3.80 -8.15
CA MET A 48 13.97 2.58 -8.91
C MET A 48 12.52 2.59 -9.40
N GLN A 49 12.24 1.89 -10.49
CA GLN A 49 10.86 1.56 -10.88
C GLN A 49 10.44 0.28 -10.17
N ILE A 50 9.22 0.25 -9.64
CA ILE A 50 8.62 -0.91 -8.98
C ILE A 50 7.23 -1.16 -9.56
N ARG A 51 6.94 -2.41 -9.89
CA ARG A 51 5.58 -2.86 -10.23
C ARG A 51 5.28 -4.13 -9.47
N CYS A 52 4.16 -4.13 -8.76
CA CYS A 52 3.63 -5.33 -8.15
C CYS A 52 2.31 -5.72 -8.82
N LYS A 53 2.08 -7.01 -8.99
CA LYS A 53 0.85 -7.55 -9.56
C LYS A 53 0.59 -8.97 -9.08
N SER A 54 -0.66 -9.38 -9.12
CA SER A 54 -1.10 -10.77 -8.99
C SER A 54 -1.72 -11.23 -10.31
N ARG A 55 -2.41 -12.38 -10.27
CA ARG A 55 -3.24 -12.83 -11.40
C ARG A 55 -4.44 -11.89 -11.67
N TYR A 56 -4.96 -11.20 -10.65
CA TYR A 56 -6.22 -10.48 -10.73
C TYR A 56 -6.07 -8.97 -10.53
N THR A 57 -4.98 -8.52 -9.92
CA THR A 57 -4.74 -7.11 -9.59
C THR A 57 -3.37 -6.68 -10.10
N ASP A 58 -3.31 -5.54 -10.79
CA ASP A 58 -2.06 -4.88 -11.18
C ASP A 58 -2.02 -3.49 -10.58
N TYR A 59 -0.96 -3.18 -9.83
CA TYR A 59 -0.81 -1.87 -9.17
C TYR A 59 -0.11 -0.84 -10.06
N GLY A 60 0.24 -1.23 -11.29
CA GLY A 60 0.96 -0.37 -12.23
C GLY A 60 2.42 -0.16 -11.85
N MET A 61 3.13 0.52 -12.74
CA MET A 61 4.52 0.94 -12.50
C MET A 61 4.54 2.20 -11.63
N GLN A 62 5.39 2.20 -10.60
CA GLN A 62 5.57 3.31 -9.67
C GLN A 62 7.05 3.63 -9.52
N GLN A 63 7.37 4.87 -9.15
CA GLN A 63 8.72 5.24 -8.73
C GLN A 63 8.88 4.97 -7.23
N LEU A 64 10.01 4.37 -6.86
CA LEU A 64 10.41 4.12 -5.49
C LEU A 64 11.74 4.81 -5.23
N GLY A 65 11.66 5.96 -4.58
CA GLY A 65 12.80 6.78 -4.18
C GLY A 65 13.75 6.06 -3.23
N GLU A 66 14.97 6.56 -3.12
CA GLU A 66 15.97 6.08 -2.17
C GLU A 66 15.48 6.27 -0.72
N GLY A 67 15.64 5.25 0.12
CA GLY A 67 15.24 5.29 1.53
C GLY A 67 13.73 5.30 1.76
N THR A 68 12.92 5.23 0.71
CA THR A 68 11.46 5.22 0.81
C THR A 68 10.89 3.81 0.68
N GLU A 69 9.57 3.71 0.89
CA GLU A 69 8.84 2.45 0.94
C GLU A 69 7.66 2.49 -0.04
N TYR A 70 7.53 1.43 -0.83
CA TYR A 70 6.34 1.11 -1.60
C TYR A 70 5.48 0.08 -0.84
N ARG A 71 4.16 0.27 -0.86
CA ARG A 71 3.20 -0.63 -0.22
C ARG A 71 2.10 -1.06 -1.19
N CYS A 72 1.81 -2.35 -1.21
CA CYS A 72 0.59 -2.86 -1.86
C CYS A 72 -0.12 -3.89 -1.00
N GLY A 73 -1.45 -3.79 -0.94
CA GLY A 73 -2.29 -4.66 -0.12
C GLY A 73 -2.63 -5.96 -0.83
N VAL A 74 -2.44 -7.11 -0.18
CA VAL A 74 -2.85 -8.43 -0.68
C VAL A 74 -4.35 -8.58 -0.45
N ARG A 75 -5.14 -8.66 -1.53
CA ARG A 75 -6.62 -8.70 -1.47
C ARG A 75 -7.18 -10.09 -1.72
N GLU A 76 -6.37 -10.99 -2.24
CA GLU A 76 -6.79 -12.34 -2.61
C GLU A 76 -5.73 -13.38 -2.26
N LYS A 77 -6.16 -14.65 -2.17
CA LYS A 77 -5.27 -15.78 -1.91
C LYS A 77 -4.54 -16.22 -3.19
N ALA A 78 -3.80 -15.30 -3.80
CA ALA A 78 -2.99 -15.53 -4.99
C ALA A 78 -1.51 -15.20 -4.74
N VAL A 79 -0.66 -15.61 -5.68
CA VAL A 79 0.74 -15.19 -5.71
C VAL A 79 0.81 -13.76 -6.23
N TYR A 80 1.56 -12.91 -5.53
CA TYR A 80 1.93 -11.57 -6.00
C TYR A 80 3.39 -11.56 -6.39
N TYR A 81 3.66 -11.00 -7.56
CA TYR A 81 4.98 -10.77 -8.12
C TYR A 81 5.29 -9.30 -8.02
N CYS A 82 6.51 -8.96 -7.61
CA CYS A 82 7.04 -7.61 -7.78
C CYS A 82 8.25 -7.66 -8.69
N MET A 83 8.45 -6.58 -9.43
CA MET A 83 9.60 -6.36 -10.28
C MET A 83 10.19 -4.99 -9.97
N GLY A 84 11.51 -4.95 -9.82
CA GLY A 84 12.29 -3.73 -9.66
C GLY A 84 13.16 -3.49 -10.88
N MET A 85 13.30 -2.23 -11.30
CA MET A 85 14.25 -1.83 -12.34
C MET A 85 15.06 -0.63 -11.88
N THR A 86 16.38 -0.68 -12.05
CA THR A 86 17.29 0.44 -11.80
C THR A 86 18.42 0.43 -12.81
N GLY A 87 18.50 1.48 -13.64
CA GLY A 87 19.44 1.50 -14.78
C GLY A 87 19.20 0.31 -15.73
N ARG A 88 20.22 -0.55 -15.88
CA ARG A 88 20.16 -1.79 -16.67
C ARG A 88 19.92 -3.05 -15.84
N ARG A 89 19.68 -2.90 -14.53
CA ARG A 89 19.44 -4.02 -13.62
C ARG A 89 17.95 -4.23 -13.46
N ILE A 90 17.51 -5.47 -13.61
CA ILE A 90 16.13 -5.88 -13.42
C ILE A 90 16.11 -7.01 -12.41
N ALA A 91 15.12 -7.04 -11.53
CA ALA A 91 14.86 -8.17 -10.67
C ALA A 91 13.36 -8.43 -10.60
N SER A 92 12.98 -9.70 -10.51
CA SER A 92 11.60 -10.09 -10.25
C SER A 92 11.55 -11.13 -9.14
N TRP A 93 10.57 -11.02 -8.25
CA TRP A 93 10.45 -11.94 -7.13
C TRP A 93 8.99 -12.18 -6.73
N HIS A 94 8.77 -13.34 -6.11
CA HIS A 94 7.49 -13.73 -5.52
C HIS A 94 7.26 -12.97 -4.21
N ALA A 95 6.76 -11.74 -4.32
CA ALA A 95 6.58 -10.82 -3.20
C ALA A 95 5.58 -11.30 -2.14
N PHE A 96 4.57 -12.08 -2.52
CA PHE A 96 3.69 -12.79 -1.59
C PHE A 96 3.32 -14.15 -2.17
N GLN A 97 3.40 -15.20 -1.35
CA GLN A 97 2.93 -16.54 -1.68
C GLN A 97 1.99 -17.04 -0.59
N PRO A 98 0.74 -17.47 -0.91
CA PRO A 98 -0.22 -17.89 0.11
C PRO A 98 0.29 -18.99 1.05
N ARG A 99 1.06 -19.96 0.53
CA ARG A 99 1.64 -21.04 1.33
C ARG A 99 2.74 -20.57 2.29
N ARG A 100 3.53 -19.56 1.88
CA ARG A 100 4.67 -19.06 2.64
C ARG A 100 4.26 -17.97 3.64
N ASP A 101 3.35 -17.09 3.22
CA ASP A 101 3.08 -15.81 3.86
C ASP A 101 1.62 -15.65 4.32
N GLY A 102 0.74 -16.62 4.04
CA GLY A 102 -0.72 -16.45 4.19
C GLY A 102 -1.23 -16.19 5.60
N ASN A 103 -0.43 -16.47 6.63
CA ASN A 103 -0.72 -16.16 8.03
C ASN A 103 -0.05 -14.87 8.53
N ARG A 104 0.68 -14.16 7.66
CA ARG A 104 1.45 -12.96 8.00
C ARG A 104 0.66 -11.70 7.62
N LYS A 105 0.59 -10.75 8.55
CA LYS A 105 -0.06 -9.43 8.32
C LYS A 105 0.77 -8.52 7.42
N ALA A 106 2.07 -8.73 7.39
CA ALA A 106 3.02 -7.98 6.58
C ALA A 106 4.11 -8.91 6.05
N VAL A 107 4.61 -8.60 4.86
CA VAL A 107 5.78 -9.22 4.22
C VAL A 107 6.70 -8.11 3.76
N PHE A 108 7.93 -8.11 4.26
CA PHE A 108 8.89 -7.04 4.01
C PHE A 108 9.95 -7.47 3.02
N TRP A 109 10.23 -6.58 2.08
CA TRP A 109 11.27 -6.74 1.08
C TRP A 109 12.22 -5.56 1.16
N LEU A 110 13.50 -5.86 1.35
CA LEU A 110 14.56 -4.88 1.36
C LEU A 110 15.38 -5.03 0.10
N VAL A 111 15.40 -3.99 -0.72
CA VAL A 111 16.13 -3.94 -1.98
C VAL A 111 17.47 -3.26 -1.74
N LYS A 112 18.56 -3.95 -2.08
CA LYS A 112 19.95 -3.47 -1.95
C LYS A 112 20.73 -3.70 -3.24
N GLU A 113 21.90 -3.08 -3.34
CA GLU A 113 22.85 -3.25 -4.45
C GLU A 113 23.13 -4.73 -4.77
N ASN A 114 23.26 -5.55 -3.73
CA ASN A 114 23.63 -6.96 -3.86
C ASN A 114 22.44 -7.93 -3.88
N GLY A 115 21.20 -7.45 -3.94
CA GLY A 115 20.03 -8.31 -4.12
C GLY A 115 18.80 -7.88 -3.33
N ILE A 116 17.85 -8.80 -3.27
CA ILE A 116 16.50 -8.59 -2.73
C ILE A 116 16.28 -9.56 -1.57
N PHE A 117 15.94 -9.00 -0.41
CA PHE A 117 15.90 -9.69 0.87
C PHE A 117 14.49 -9.72 1.44
N LEU A 118 14.06 -10.88 1.93
CA LEU A 118 12.77 -11.09 2.57
C LEU A 118 12.90 -11.05 4.09
N SER A 119 11.94 -10.43 4.75
CA SER A 119 11.72 -10.51 6.20
C SER A 119 10.23 -10.61 6.53
N TRP A 120 9.92 -11.29 7.64
CA TRP A 120 8.57 -11.30 8.23
C TRP A 120 8.48 -10.50 9.54
N ASP A 121 9.60 -10.04 10.08
CA ASP A 121 9.70 -9.27 11.33
C ASP A 121 10.37 -7.89 11.15
N ASN A 122 10.74 -7.55 9.91
CA ASN A 122 11.45 -6.32 9.55
C ASN A 122 12.83 -6.15 10.24
N SER A 123 13.47 -7.24 10.65
CA SER A 123 14.76 -7.24 11.35
C SER A 123 15.69 -8.37 10.91
N THR A 124 15.17 -9.56 10.66
CA THR A 124 15.90 -10.71 10.15
C THR A 124 15.68 -10.83 8.64
N TRP A 125 16.77 -10.80 7.88
CA TRP A 125 16.71 -10.67 6.42
C TRP A 125 17.36 -11.87 5.73
N VAL A 126 16.63 -12.47 4.79
CA VAL A 126 17.11 -13.59 3.98
C VAL A 126 17.13 -13.19 2.52
N ARG A 127 18.29 -13.28 1.86
CA ARG A 127 18.41 -13.03 0.41
C ARG A 127 17.59 -14.06 -0.36
N LYS A 128 16.78 -13.61 -1.32
CA LYS A 128 15.90 -14.48 -2.12
C LYS A 128 16.01 -14.29 -3.62
N SER A 129 16.50 -13.14 -4.08
CA SER A 129 16.66 -12.86 -5.49
C SER A 129 17.86 -11.95 -5.72
N ASP A 130 18.41 -12.07 -6.92
CA ASP A 130 19.55 -11.32 -7.39
C ASP A 130 19.08 -10.33 -8.45
N TRP A 131 19.92 -9.35 -8.75
CA TRP A 131 19.73 -8.50 -9.92
C TRP A 131 20.23 -9.24 -11.16
N GLU A 132 19.41 -9.25 -12.19
CA GLU A 132 19.78 -9.62 -13.55
C GLU A 132 20.22 -8.36 -14.31
N THR A 133 21.04 -8.55 -15.33
CA THR A 133 21.41 -7.46 -16.26
C THR A 133 20.76 -7.78 -17.59
N ASP A 134 20.08 -6.80 -18.17
CA ASP A 134 19.57 -6.87 -19.55
C ASP A 134 20.71 -6.93 -20.58
#